data_AF-A0A7V7DC63-F1
#
_entry.id   AF-A0A7V7DC63-F1
#
_cell.length_a   1.000
_cell.length_b   1.000
_cell.length_c   1.000
_cell.angle_alpha   90.00
_cell.angle_beta   90.00
_cell.angle_gamma   90.00
#
_symmetry.space_group_name_H-M   'P 1'
#
loop_
_entity.id
_entity.type
_entity.pdbx_description
1 polymer ?
#
loop_
_entity_poly.entity_id
_entity_poly.type
_entity_poly.pdbx_seq_one_letter_code
_entity_poly.pdbx_strand_id
1 'polypeptide(L)'
;MRKKKTFGSEIKTVSASGIIVPVEWDTQGNPTRMALSTDDEHEYVIDRRSKKGNEMAKLLRAQVQVEGILNEKGSIIVKRYECIDIGRSEAKTHRSAELIDILLPILIFFYSVVDFPPLIT
;
A
#
# COMPACT_ATOMS: atom_id res chain seq x y z
N MET A 1 30.25 3.31 35.25
CA MET A 1 29.75 4.00 34.04
C MET A 1 29.43 2.98 32.96
N ARG A 2 28.14 2.71 32.68
CA ARG A 2 27.72 1.85 31.56
C ARG A 2 27.87 2.65 30.26
N LYS A 3 28.85 2.30 29.43
CA LYS A 3 28.97 2.84 28.07
C LYS A 3 27.73 2.41 27.28
N LYS A 4 26.84 3.36 26.96
CA LYS A 4 25.74 3.12 26.03
C LYS A 4 26.39 2.88 24.66
N LYS A 5 26.35 1.63 24.18
CA LYS A 5 26.65 1.31 22.78
C LYS A 5 25.53 1.92 21.95
N THR A 6 25.79 3.06 21.34
CA THR A 6 24.93 3.60 20.28
C THR A 6 25.11 2.66 19.09
N PHE A 7 24.20 1.70 18.96
CA PHE A 7 24.13 0.84 17.78
C PHE A 7 23.66 1.75 16.64
N GLY A 8 24.59 2.17 15.80
CA GLY A 8 24.26 2.95 14.61
C GLY A 8 23.49 2.05 13.65
N SER A 9 22.17 2.04 13.77
CA SER A 9 21.31 1.42 12.77
C SER A 9 21.46 2.22 11.48
N GLU A 10 21.94 1.59 10.43
CA GLU A 10 21.97 2.18 9.09
C GLU A 10 20.55 2.57 8.68
N ILE A 11 20.31 3.88 8.51
CA ILE A 11 19.01 4.40 8.12
C ILE A 11 18.87 4.16 6.62
N LYS A 12 18.08 3.14 6.24
CA LYS A 12 17.78 2.88 4.83
C LYS A 12 16.70 3.84 4.33
N THR A 13 17.07 4.69 3.39
CA THR A 13 16.15 5.60 2.69
C THR A 13 15.58 4.92 1.45
N VAL A 14 14.32 5.21 1.13
CA VAL A 14 13.62 4.70 -0.04
C VAL A 14 13.06 5.87 -0.85
N SER A 15 13.24 5.83 -2.16
CA SER A 15 12.54 6.68 -3.12
C SER A 15 11.98 5.76 -4.20
N ALA A 16 10.65 5.68 -4.30
CA ALA A 16 9.96 4.74 -5.16
C ALA A 16 8.67 5.34 -5.72
N SER A 17 8.30 4.94 -6.94
CA SER A 17 7.04 5.29 -7.59
C SER A 17 6.16 4.06 -7.73
N GLY A 18 4.86 4.23 -7.54
CA GLY A 18 3.93 3.11 -7.60
C GLY A 18 2.49 3.51 -7.31
N ILE A 19 1.63 2.50 -7.20
CA ILE A 19 0.21 2.66 -6.90
C ILE A 19 -0.02 2.35 -5.41
N ILE A 20 -0.82 3.18 -4.74
CA ILE A 20 -1.24 2.87 -3.38
C ILE A 20 -2.35 1.82 -3.39
N VAL A 21 -2.07 0.67 -2.80
CA VAL A 21 -3.02 -0.45 -2.72
C VAL A 21 -3.34 -0.78 -1.26
N PRO A 22 -4.59 -1.15 -0.94
CA PRO A 22 -4.93 -1.68 0.36
C PRO A 22 -4.43 -3.12 0.50
N VAL A 23 -3.84 -3.46 1.64
CA VAL A 23 -3.34 -4.83 1.92
C VAL A 23 -4.10 -5.53 3.05
N GLU A 24 -4.84 -4.77 3.86
CA GLU A 24 -5.76 -5.31 4.86
C GLU A 24 -7.02 -4.43 4.96
N TRP A 25 -8.12 -5.08 5.33
CA TRP A 25 -9.45 -4.48 5.43
C TRP A 25 -10.09 -4.87 6.77
N ASP A 26 -10.90 -3.98 7.33
CA ASP A 26 -11.78 -4.33 8.45
C ASP A 26 -13.08 -5.00 7.97
N THR A 27 -13.91 -5.45 8.90
CA THR A 27 -15.20 -6.09 8.61
C THR A 27 -16.23 -5.16 7.96
N GLN A 28 -15.98 -3.85 7.94
CA GLN A 28 -16.83 -2.84 7.32
C GLN A 28 -16.34 -2.43 5.93
N GLY A 29 -15.23 -3.02 5.45
CA GLY A 29 -14.64 -2.68 4.15
C GLY A 29 -13.81 -1.40 4.17
N ASN A 30 -13.31 -0.97 5.34
CA ASN A 30 -12.34 0.13 5.40
C ASN A 30 -10.90 -0.43 5.37
N PRO A 31 -9.99 0.17 4.57
CA PRO A 31 -8.58 -0.21 4.58
C PRO A 31 -7.92 0.06 5.93
N THR A 32 -7.41 -1.00 6.56
CA THR A 32 -6.65 -0.92 7.83
C THR A 32 -5.16 -0.79 7.56
N ARG A 33 -4.64 -1.37 6.48
CA ARG A 33 -3.25 -1.22 6.00
C ARG A 33 -3.19 -1.01 4.49
N MET A 34 -2.12 -0.36 4.06
CA MET A 34 -1.83 -0.08 2.65
C MET A 34 -0.34 -0.22 2.35
N ALA A 35 -0.05 -0.45 1.08
CA ALA A 35 1.29 -0.54 0.53
C ALA A 35 1.42 0.32 -0.73
N LEU A 36 2.66 0.71 -1.03
CA LEU A 36 3.06 1.18 -2.34
C LEU A 36 3.47 -0.05 -3.17
N SER A 37 2.68 -0.38 -4.18
CA SER A 37 3.03 -1.39 -5.18
C SER A 37 3.82 -0.70 -6.29
N THR A 38 5.10 -1.04 -6.40
CA THR A 38 5.99 -0.50 -7.44
C THR A 38 5.90 -1.33 -8.72
N ASP A 39 6.47 -0.81 -9.79
CA ASP A 39 6.53 -1.44 -11.11
C ASP A 39 7.52 -2.62 -11.17
N ASP A 40 8.53 -2.62 -10.31
CA ASP A 40 9.49 -3.71 -10.11
C ASP A 40 8.97 -4.83 -9.20
N GLU A 41 7.64 -4.99 -9.11
CA GLU A 41 6.95 -6.02 -8.33
C GLU A 41 7.23 -6.00 -6.81
N HIS A 42 7.79 -4.92 -6.27
CA HIS A 42 7.98 -4.76 -4.83
C HIS A 42 6.76 -4.11 -4.18
N GLU A 43 6.42 -4.58 -2.97
CA GLU A 43 5.38 -3.97 -2.15
C GLU A 43 5.96 -3.41 -0.86
N TYR A 44 5.78 -2.10 -0.65
CA TYR A 44 6.24 -1.42 0.54
C TYR A 44 5.07 -0.99 1.42
N VAL A 45 4.94 -1.60 2.61
CA VAL A 45 3.91 -1.22 3.58
C VAL A 45 4.13 0.23 4.05
N ILE A 46 3.08 1.04 4.06
CA ILE A 46 3.15 2.43 4.53
C ILE A 46 2.86 2.51 6.03
N ASP A 47 3.71 3.22 6.78
CA ASP A 47 3.47 3.50 8.19
C ASP A 47 2.46 4.64 8.38
N ARG A 48 1.21 4.25 8.68
CA ARG A 48 0.08 5.15 8.96
C ARG A 48 0.15 5.88 10.29
N ARG A 49 1.12 5.58 11.17
CA ARG A 49 1.31 6.32 12.43
C ARG A 49 1.85 7.73 12.18
N SER A 50 2.50 7.94 11.03
CA SER A 50 2.94 9.25 10.59
C SER A 50 1.77 10.05 9.98
N LYS A 51 1.75 11.37 10.18
CA LYS A 51 0.71 12.24 9.60
C LYS A 51 0.60 12.07 8.08
N LYS A 52 1.74 12.08 7.37
CA LYS A 52 1.80 11.90 5.92
C LYS A 52 1.37 10.50 5.47
N GLY A 53 1.80 9.45 6.18
CA GLY A 53 1.35 8.08 5.88
C GLY A 53 -0.15 7.90 6.07
N ASN A 54 -0.77 8.60 7.04
CA ASN A 54 -2.22 8.56 7.19
C ASN A 54 -2.96 9.35 6.07
N GLU A 55 -2.38 10.45 5.58
CA GLU A 55 -2.93 11.22 4.45
C GLU A 55 -2.97 10.40 3.15
N MET A 56 -2.01 9.48 2.97
CA MET A 56 -1.96 8.58 1.81
C MET A 56 -3.16 7.63 1.71
N ALA A 57 -3.94 7.45 2.77
CA ALA A 57 -5.19 6.70 2.71
C ALA A 57 -6.22 7.31 1.75
N LYS A 58 -6.13 8.62 1.49
CA LYS A 58 -6.98 9.31 0.52
C LYS A 58 -6.50 9.13 -0.93
N LEU A 59 -5.32 8.56 -1.12
CA LEU A 59 -4.65 8.35 -2.40
C LEU A 59 -4.69 6.89 -2.83
N LEU A 60 -5.61 6.08 -2.26
CA LEU A 60 -5.82 4.71 -2.71
C LEU A 60 -6.06 4.68 -4.21
N ARG A 61 -5.34 3.79 -4.90
CA ARG A 61 -5.35 3.60 -6.36
C ARG A 61 -4.78 4.77 -7.16
N ALA A 62 -4.20 5.78 -6.50
CA ALA A 62 -3.47 6.83 -7.17
C ALA A 62 -2.02 6.40 -7.42
N GLN A 63 -1.48 6.84 -8.55
CA GLN A 63 -0.05 6.76 -8.82
C GLN A 63 0.65 7.86 -8.03
N VAL A 64 1.66 7.48 -7.24
CA VAL A 64 2.41 8.41 -6.38
C VAL A 64 3.91 8.12 -6.47
N GLN A 65 4.70 9.17 -6.25
CA GLN A 65 6.11 9.06 -5.90
C GLN A 65 6.25 9.27 -4.39
N VAL A 66 6.96 8.39 -3.70
CA VAL A 66 7.15 8.40 -2.25
C VAL A 66 8.62 8.45 -1.93
N GLU A 67 9.00 9.36 -1.04
CA GLU A 67 10.31 9.40 -0.40
C GLU A 67 10.15 9.20 1.10
N GLY A 68 10.93 8.28 1.66
CA GLY A 68 10.81 7.91 3.05
C GLY A 68 12.00 7.14 3.60
N ILE A 69 11.80 6.64 4.81
CA ILE A 69 12.78 5.84 5.54
C ILE A 69 12.15 4.48 5.82
N LEU A 70 12.85 3.40 5.49
CA LEU A 70 12.46 2.05 5.87
C LEU A 70 12.70 1.86 7.36
N ASN A 71 11.66 1.47 8.11
CA ASN A 71 11.80 1.10 9.50
C ASN A 71 12.27 -0.36 9.64
N GLU A 72 12.61 -0.77 10.87
CA GLU A 72 13.05 -2.14 11.19
C GLU A 72 12.01 -3.22 10.86
N LYS A 73 10.74 -2.83 10.68
CA LYS A 73 9.62 -3.72 10.30
C LYS A 73 9.39 -3.78 8.79
N GLY A 74 10.26 -3.15 7.98
CA GLY A 74 10.12 -3.09 6.53
C GLY A 74 9.01 -2.15 6.03
N SER A 75 8.47 -1.28 6.89
CA SER A 75 7.48 -0.27 6.49
C SER A 75 8.13 1.08 6.20
N ILE A 76 7.61 1.81 5.23
CA ILE A 76 8.07 3.15 4.87
C ILE A 76 7.43 4.20 5.78
N ILE A 77 8.27 4.95 6.48
CA ILE A 77 7.90 6.21 7.13
C ILE A 77 8.01 7.33 6.09
N VAL A 78 6.85 7.81 5.64
CA VAL A 78 6.75 8.77 4.54
C VAL A 78 7.26 10.14 4.96
N LYS A 79 8.26 10.65 4.26
CA LYS A 79 8.82 12.00 4.47
C LYS A 79 8.26 12.98 3.46
N ARG A 80 8.10 12.58 2.21
CA ARG A 80 7.51 13.36 1.12
C ARG A 80 6.78 12.41 0.20
N TYR A 81 5.72 12.91 -0.43
CA TYR A 81 5.08 12.23 -1.54
C TYR A 81 4.57 13.26 -2.54
N GLU A 82 4.44 12.83 -3.78
CA GLU A 82 3.81 13.58 -4.86
C GLU A 82 2.83 12.65 -5.56
N CYS A 83 1.63 13.16 -5.87
CA CYS A 83 0.66 12.40 -6.64
C CYS A 83 0.90 12.68 -8.12
N ILE A 84 1.24 11.64 -8.86
CA ILE A 84 1.54 11.71 -10.30
C ILE A 84 0.23 11.64 -11.09
N ASP A 85 -0.65 10.71 -10.70
CA ASP A 85 -1.99 10.59 -11.26
C ASP A 85 -2.98 10.20 -10.18
N ILE A 86 -4.04 11.00 -10.03
CA ILE A 86 -5.18 10.64 -9.21
C ILE A 86 -6.06 9.79 -10.11
N GLY A 87 -5.85 8.47 -10.09
CA GLY A 87 -6.68 7.52 -10.84
C GLY A 87 -8.14 7.93 -10.70
N ARG A 88 -8.73 8.39 -11.81
CA ARG A 88 -10.03 9.06 -11.98
C ARG A 88 -11.02 8.74 -10.84
N SER A 89 -10.93 9.45 -9.71
CA SER A 89 -11.96 9.43 -8.69
C SER A 89 -13.05 10.39 -9.14
N GLU A 90 -13.88 9.92 -10.07
CA GLU A 90 -15.20 10.51 -10.20
C GLU A 90 -15.91 10.31 -8.86
N ALA A 91 -15.91 11.36 -8.06
CA ALA A 91 -16.89 11.56 -7.00
C ALA A 91 -18.28 11.58 -7.64
N LYS A 92 -18.84 10.40 -7.88
CA LYS A 92 -20.26 10.22 -8.21
C LYS A 92 -20.92 9.47 -7.06
N THR A 93 -21.50 10.26 -6.16
CA THR A 93 -22.75 9.89 -5.49
C THR A 93 -23.73 9.40 -6.57
N HIS A 94 -23.96 8.08 -6.67
CA HIS A 94 -25.29 7.45 -6.86
C HIS A 94 -25.18 5.95 -7.21
N ARG A 95 -25.89 5.13 -6.40
CA ARG A 95 -26.47 3.79 -6.66
C ARG A 95 -25.56 2.63 -7.10
N SER A 96 -25.11 1.87 -6.10
CA SER A 96 -25.38 0.43 -5.94
C SER A 96 -25.38 -0.44 -7.22
N ALA A 97 -24.23 -0.61 -7.90
CA ALA A 97 -24.02 -1.70 -8.88
C ALA A 97 -22.56 -1.95 -9.31
N GLU A 98 -21.51 -1.60 -8.57
CA GLU A 98 -20.12 -1.61 -9.14
C GLU A 98 -19.08 -2.35 -8.25
N LEU A 99 -19.50 -3.35 -7.46
CA LEU A 99 -18.52 -4.19 -6.73
C LEU A 99 -17.81 -5.20 -7.65
N ILE A 100 -18.42 -5.55 -8.78
CA ILE A 100 -17.92 -6.59 -9.68
C ILE A 100 -16.76 -6.08 -10.54
N ASP A 101 -16.82 -4.84 -11.05
CA ASP A 101 -15.80 -4.31 -11.96
C ASP A 101 -14.47 -3.93 -11.28
N ILE A 102 -14.51 -3.67 -9.97
CA ILE A 102 -13.30 -3.41 -9.16
C ILE A 102 -12.67 -4.70 -8.65
N LEU A 103 -13.48 -5.67 -8.25
CA LEU A 103 -13.00 -6.91 -7.63
C LEU A 103 -12.53 -7.92 -8.66
N LEU A 104 -13.10 -7.95 -9.87
CA LEU A 104 -12.71 -8.91 -10.90
C LEU A 104 -11.21 -8.89 -11.25
N PRO A 105 -10.56 -7.76 -11.57
CA PRO A 105 -9.15 -7.78 -11.92
C PRO A 105 -8.24 -8.13 -10.73
N ILE A 106 -8.62 -7.75 -9.51
CA ILE A 106 -7.87 -8.08 -8.28
C ILE A 106 -8.02 -9.56 -7.95
N LEU A 107 -9.23 -10.11 -8.10
CA LEU A 107 -9.52 -11.53 -7.89
C LEU A 107 -8.83 -12.41 -8.94
N ILE A 108 -8.76 -11.98 -10.20
CA ILE A 108 -8.01 -12.66 -11.26
C ILE A 108 -6.51 -12.73 -10.92
N PHE A 109 -5.93 -11.64 -10.41
CA PHE A 109 -4.52 -11.61 -10.01
C PHE A 109 -4.23 -12.55 -8.83
N PHE A 110 -5.14 -12.63 -7.85
CA PHE A 110 -5.01 -13.57 -6.73
C PHE A 110 -5.19 -15.04 -7.16
N TYR A 111 -6.08 -15.34 -8.11
CA TYR A 111 -6.27 -16.70 -8.62
C TYR A 111 -5.13 -17.18 -9.54
N SER A 112 -4.36 -16.29 -10.17
CA SER A 112 -3.20 -16.69 -10.99
C SER A 112 -1.96 -17.07 -10.18
N VAL A 113 -1.87 -16.68 -8.90
CA VAL A 113 -0.72 -16.94 -8.03
C VAL A 113 -0.93 -18.17 -7.12
N VAL A 114 -2.18 -18.54 -6.87
CA VAL A 114 -2.53 -19.71 -6.05
C VAL A 114 -2.91 -20.86 -6.98
N ASP A 115 -1.98 -21.78 -7.22
CA ASP A 115 -2.26 -23.10 -7.80
C ASP A 115 -3.26 -23.80 -6.88
N PHE A 116 -4.55 -23.68 -7.19
CA PHE A 116 -5.59 -24.41 -6.47
C PHE A 116 -5.41 -25.89 -6.82
N PRO A 117 -5.19 -26.79 -5.83
CA PRO A 117 -5.19 -28.21 -6.12
C PRO A 117 -6.54 -28.58 -6.73
N PRO A 118 -6.58 -29.45 -7.75
CA PRO A 118 -7.85 -29.88 -8.33
C PRO A 118 -8.68 -30.49 -7.20
N LEU A 119 -9.91 -29.98 -7.05
CA LEU A 119 -10.92 -30.60 -6.21
C LEU A 119 -11.16 -32.01 -6.75
N ILE A 120 -10.51 -32.99 -6.14
CA ILE A 120 -10.75 -34.41 -6.41
C ILE A 120 -12.19 -34.69 -6.00
N THR A 121 -12.92 -35.25 -6.96
CA THR A 121 -14.32 -35.70 -6.91
C THR A 121 -14.50 -36.88 -5.96
#